data_AF-A0A948TNN6-F1
#
_entry.id   AF-A0A948TNN6-F1
#
_cell.length_a   1.000
_cell.length_b   1.000
_cell.length_c   1.000
_cell.angle_alpha   90.00
_cell.angle_beta   90.00
_cell.angle_gamma   90.00
#
_symmetry.space_group_name_H-M   'P 1'
#
loop_
_entity.id
_entity.type
_entity.pdbx_description
1 polymer ?
#
loop_
_entity_poly.entity_id
_entity_poly.type
_entity_poly.pdbx_seq_one_letter_code
_entity_poly.pdbx_strand_id
1 'polypeptide(L)' 'MAKIQNILKIQPTLGFTEFDILKNYQKSFESSELGRIHSLFPFSSIARKMGLKDSPLGRKG' A
#
# COMPACT_ATOMS: atom_id res chain seq x y z
N MET A 1 19.30 25.24 -6.84
CA MET A 1 17.89 25.69 -6.84
C MET A 1 17.10 25.38 -8.12
N ALA A 2 17.73 25.17 -9.30
CA ALA A 2 16.99 24.89 -10.55
C ALA A 2 16.35 23.48 -10.66
N LYS A 3 16.94 22.45 -10.02
CA LYS A 3 16.46 21.05 -10.14
C LYS A 3 15.13 20.78 -9.42
N ILE A 4 14.85 21.51 -8.34
CA ILE A 4 13.59 21.42 -7.56
C ILE A 4 12.41 22.04 -8.34
N GLN A 5 12.68 23.08 -9.15
CA GLN A 5 11.66 23.75 -9.97
C GLN A 5 11.02 22.83 -11.00
N ASN A 6 11.74 21.78 -11.46
CA ASN A 6 11.25 20.84 -12.46
C ASN A 6 10.27 19.80 -11.88
N ILE A 7 10.37 19.46 -10.61
CA ILE A 7 9.49 18.46 -9.96
C ILE A 7 8.10 19.06 -9.73
N LEU A 8 8.04 20.34 -9.36
CA LEU A 8 6.78 21.08 -9.19
C LEU A 8 6.02 21.31 -10.51
N LYS A 9 6.71 21.16 -11.65
CA LYS A 9 6.13 21.28 -13.00
C LYS A 9 5.48 19.98 -13.50
N ILE A 10 5.71 18.85 -12.83
CA ILE A 10 5.04 17.59 -13.15
C ILE A 10 3.60 17.73 -12.63
N GLN A 11 2.73 18.33 -13.43
CA GLN A 11 1.31 18.26 -13.16
C GLN A 11 0.85 16.81 -13.35
N PRO A 12 0.06 16.25 -12.41
CA PRO A 12 -0.58 14.98 -12.67
C PRO A 12 -1.51 15.19 -13.87
N THR A 13 -1.22 14.51 -14.98
CA THR A 13 -2.08 14.49 -16.18
C THR A 13 -3.48 13.95 -15.89
N LEU A 14 -3.62 13.28 -14.75
CA LEU A 14 -4.79 12.60 -14.27
C LEU A 14 -5.47 13.48 -13.20
N GLY A 15 -6.80 13.61 -13.25
CA GLY A 15 -7.58 14.42 -12.29
C GLY A 15 -7.60 13.90 -10.85
N PHE A 16 -6.67 13.01 -10.50
CA PHE A 16 -6.49 12.44 -9.18
C PHE A 16 -5.00 12.17 -8.94
N THR A 17 -4.57 12.28 -7.69
CA THR A 17 -3.21 11.95 -7.30
C THR A 17 -3.05 10.45 -7.04
N GLU A 18 -1.82 9.96 -7.06
CA GLU A 18 -1.51 8.57 -6.68
C GLU A 18 -2.04 8.25 -5.27
N PHE A 19 -1.98 9.22 -4.37
CA PHE A 19 -2.51 9.09 -3.02
C PHE A 19 -4.03 8.92 -2.99
N ASP A 20 -4.75 9.58 -3.88
CA ASP A 20 -6.21 9.46 -3.97
C ASP A 20 -6.61 8.06 -4.44
N ILE A 21 -5.86 7.47 -5.37
CA ILE A 21 -6.06 6.08 -5.82
C ILE A 21 -5.91 5.14 -4.62
N LEU A 22 -4.80 5.27 -3.88
CA LEU A 22 -4.51 4.42 -2.73
C LEU A 22 -5.58 4.54 -1.64
N LYS A 23 -6.02 5.77 -1.34
CA LYS A 23 -7.11 6.00 -0.37
C LYS A 23 -8.43 5.41 -0.83
N ASN A 24 -8.79 5.58 -2.09
CA ASN A 24 -10.04 5.05 -2.63
C ASN A 24 -10.01 3.51 -2.68
N TYR A 25 -8.85 2.94 -3.03
CA TYR A 25 -8.62 1.51 -2.99
C TYR A 25 -8.76 0.94 -1.58
N GLN A 26 -8.10 1.54 -0.57
CA GLN A 26 -8.21 1.09 0.82
C GLN A 26 -9.66 1.08 1.32
N LYS A 27 -10.40 2.17 1.10
CA LYS A 27 -11.83 2.26 1.47
C LYS A 27 -12.66 1.20 0.78
N SER A 28 -12.45 1.01 -0.52
CA SER A 28 -13.19 0.01 -1.30
C SER A 28 -12.87 -1.41 -0.84
N PHE A 29 -11.59 -1.67 -0.53
CA PHE A 29 -11.12 -2.96 -0.06
C PHE A 29 -11.78 -3.36 1.26
N GLU A 30 -11.86 -2.46 2.25
CA GLU A 30 -12.50 -2.73 3.54
C GLU A 30 -13.97 -3.18 3.40
N SER A 31 -14.72 -2.57 2.49
CA SER A 31 -16.12 -2.94 2.22
C SER A 31 -16.30 -4.18 1.34
N SER A 32 -15.23 -4.65 0.69
CA SER A 32 -15.30 -5.77 -0.24
C SER A 32 -15.33 -7.12 0.48
N GLU A 33 -15.83 -8.15 -0.21
CA GLU A 33 -15.77 -9.54 0.29
C GLU A 33 -14.32 -9.98 0.58
N LEU A 34 -13.36 -9.51 -0.21
CA LEU A 34 -11.94 -9.78 0.01
C LEU A 34 -11.44 -9.13 1.31
N GLY A 35 -11.84 -7.90 1.58
CA GLY A 35 -11.57 -7.22 2.85
C GLY A 35 -12.17 -7.96 4.03
N ARG A 36 -13.41 -8.47 3.89
CA ARG A 36 -14.05 -9.30 4.91
C ARG A 36 -13.25 -10.58 5.18
N ILE A 37 -12.89 -11.32 4.13
CA ILE A 37 -12.03 -12.51 4.27
C ILE A 37 -10.71 -12.14 4.94
N HIS A 38 -10.11 -11.01 4.54
CA HIS A 38 -8.85 -10.55 5.12
C HIS A 38 -8.96 -10.20 6.60
N SER A 39 -10.08 -9.65 7.04
CA SER A 39 -10.34 -9.38 8.46
C SER A 39 -10.55 -10.64 9.30
N LEU A 40 -11.14 -11.68 8.70
CA LEU A 40 -11.47 -12.94 9.37
C LEU A 40 -10.28 -13.90 9.43
N PHE A 41 -9.38 -13.83 8.45
CA PHE A 41 -8.28 -14.78 8.35
C PHE A 41 -7.06 -14.34 9.17
N PRO A 42 -6.45 -15.22 9.99
CA PRO A 42 -5.31 -14.86 10.84
C PRO A 42 -3.99 -14.85 10.05
N PHE A 43 -3.92 -14.08 8.97
CA PHE A 43 -2.77 -14.03 8.06
C PHE A 43 -1.44 -13.76 8.76
N SER A 44 -1.44 -12.83 9.74
CA SER A 44 -0.24 -12.53 10.53
C SER A 44 0.27 -13.71 11.36
N SER A 45 -0.63 -14.55 11.88
CA SER A 45 -0.27 -15.74 12.66
C SER A 45 0.27 -16.83 11.73
N ILE A 46 -0.36 -17.02 10.58
CA ILE A 46 0.06 -17.98 9.55
C ILE A 46 1.44 -17.61 9.00
N ALA A 47 1.64 -16.35 8.62
CA ALA A 47 2.92 -15.85 8.13
C ALA A 47 4.04 -16.09 9.15
N ARG A 48 3.77 -15.87 10.44
CA ARG A 48 4.74 -16.15 11.51
C ARG A 48 5.03 -17.64 11.64
N LYS A 49 4.01 -18.50 11.63
CA LYS A 49 4.19 -19.96 11.67
C LYS A 49 4.98 -20.49 10.47
N MET A 50 4.85 -19.82 9.33
CA MET A 50 5.59 -20.15 8.10
C MET A 50 7.00 -19.52 8.06
N GLY A 51 7.45 -18.82 9.11
CA GLY A 51 8.76 -18.15 9.13
C GLY A 51 8.86 -16.94 8.20
N LEU A 52 7.74 -16.41 7.71
CA LEU A 52 7.70 -15.26 6.78
C LEU A 52 7.77 -13.91 7.49
N LYS A 53 7.57 -13.88 8.82
CA LYS A 53 7.45 -12.63 9.61
C LYS A 53 8.65 -12.35 10.52
N ASP A 54 9.76 -13.07 10.38
CA ASP A 54 10.88 -13.00 11.33
C ASP A 54 11.92 -11.91 11.03
N SER A 55 11.68 -11.04 10.04
CA SER A 55 12.57 -9.89 9.79
C SER A 55 11.83 -8.55 9.87
N PRO A 56 12.10 -7.70 10.87
CA PRO A 56 11.58 -6.33 10.94
C PRO A 56 12.19 -5.40 9.88
N LEU A 57 13.24 -5.85 9.19
CA LEU A 57 13.91 -5.18 8.10
C LEU A 57 13.64 -6.04 6.86
N GLY A 58 12.97 -5.51 5.84
CA GLY A 58 12.71 -6.27 4.61
C GLY A 58 13.97 -6.96 4.06
N ARG A 59 13.76 -7.94 3.18
CA ARG A 59 14.79 -8.76 2.50
C ARG A 59 16.10 -7.97 2.35
N LYS A 60 17.12 -8.29 3.16
CA LYS A 60 18.48 -7.79 2.90
C LYS A 60 18.88 -8.38 1.55
N GLY A 61 19.05 -7.49 0.57
CA GLY A 61 19.52 -7.84 -0.77
C GLY A 61 20.89 -8.50 -0.73
#